data_AF-A0A9E3SEX3-F1
#
_entry.id   AF-A0A9E3SEX3-F1
#
_cell.length_a   1.000
_cell.length_b   1.000
_cell.length_c   1.000
_cell.angle_alpha   90.00
_cell.angle_beta   90.00
_cell.angle_gamma   90.00
#
_symmetry.space_group_name_H-M   'P 1'
#
loop_
_entity.id
_entity.type
_entity.pdbx_description
1 polymer ?
#
loop_
_entity_poly.entity_id
_entity_poly.type
_entity_poly.pdbx_seq_one_letter_code
_entity_poly.pdbx_strand_id
1 'polypeptide(L)'
;DKIVEFIEEKWGIRSAQVFIKKLNRLLQLLIKQPEIGKLEIKEKGIRAFVFSRQNTVFYRIREDKLILLKFFDNRQDPKKKPK
;
A
#
# COMPACT_ATOMS: atom_id res chain seq x y z
N ASP A 1 -10.39 3.91 10.60
CA ASP A 1 -9.57 5.13 10.81
C ASP A 1 -8.25 4.95 11.58
N LYS A 2 -7.93 3.78 12.13
CA LYS A 2 -6.70 3.53 12.94
C LYS A 2 -5.35 3.94 12.30
N ILE A 3 -5.20 3.88 10.97
CA ILE A 3 -3.95 4.25 10.30
C ILE A 3 -3.79 5.78 10.20
N VAL A 4 -4.90 6.50 10.04
CA VAL A 4 -4.91 7.95 9.94
C VAL A 4 -4.62 8.55 11.31
N GLU A 5 -5.31 8.05 12.34
CA GLU A 5 -5.08 8.40 13.74
C GLU A 5 -3.62 8.15 14.12
N PHE A 6 -3.07 6.98 13.82
CA PHE A 6 -1.65 6.68 14.10
C PHE A 6 -0.69 7.66 13.41
N ILE A 7 -0.97 8.06 12.17
CA ILE A 7 -0.11 9.00 11.43
C ILE A 7 -0.24 10.41 11.99
N GLU A 8 -1.44 10.82 12.35
CA GLU A 8 -1.72 12.11 12.97
C GLU A 8 -1.05 12.22 14.34
N GLU A 9 -1.15 11.18 15.17
CA GLU A 9 -0.58 11.16 16.52
C GLU A 9 0.96 11.18 16.48
N LYS A 10 1.58 10.51 15.50
CA LYS A 10 3.04 10.42 15.36
C LYS A 10 3.67 11.57 14.59
N TRP A 11 2.99 12.13 13.60
CA TRP A 11 3.58 13.09 12.64
C TRP A 11 2.70 14.31 12.34
N GLY A 12 1.56 14.45 13.02
CA GLY A 12 0.65 15.59 12.94
C GLY A 12 -0.37 15.53 11.80
N ILE A 13 -1.42 16.35 11.95
CA ILE A 13 -2.57 16.44 11.02
C ILE A 13 -2.15 16.70 9.57
N ARG A 14 -1.16 17.56 9.32
CA ARG A 14 -0.68 17.87 7.96
C ARG A 14 -0.08 16.64 7.29
N SER A 15 0.68 15.84 8.03
CA SER A 15 1.28 14.60 7.52
C SER A 15 0.21 13.56 7.21
N ALA A 16 -0.80 13.44 8.07
CA ALA A 16 -1.96 12.57 7.86
C ALA A 16 -2.75 12.95 6.59
N GLN A 17 -3.04 14.25 6.40
CA GLN A 17 -3.72 14.75 5.20
C GLN A 17 -2.93 14.48 3.91
N VAL A 18 -1.61 14.71 3.91
CA VAL A 18 -0.76 14.41 2.77
C VAL A 18 -0.74 12.91 2.47
N PHE A 19 -0.69 12.06 3.51
CA PHE A 19 -0.76 10.62 3.36
C PHE A 19 -2.09 10.18 2.73
N ILE A 20 -3.22 10.66 3.25
CA ILE A 20 -4.56 10.36 2.72
C ILE A 20 -4.66 10.76 1.25
N LYS A 21 -4.18 11.97 0.89
CA LYS A 21 -4.20 12.44 -0.49
C LYS A 21 -3.41 11.53 -1.43
N LYS A 22 -2.23 11.08 -1.01
CA LYS A 22 -1.41 10.13 -1.78
C LYS A 22 -2.09 8.76 -1.88
N LEU A 23 -2.65 8.27 -0.77
CA LEU A 23 -3.35 6.99 -0.70
C LEU A 23 -4.57 6.98 -1.64
N ASN A 24 -5.37 8.04 -1.64
CA ASN A 24 -6.53 8.17 -2.54
C ASN A 24 -6.10 8.13 -4.02
N ARG A 25 -5.01 8.81 -4.38
CA ARG A 25 -4.47 8.77 -5.74
C ARG A 25 -4.00 7.36 -6.14
N LEU A 26 -3.33 6.66 -5.22
CA LEU A 26 -2.94 5.27 -5.41
C LEU A 26 -4.17 4.37 -5.61
N LEU A 27 -5.18 4.50 -4.75
CA LEU A 27 -6.39 3.69 -4.83
C LEU A 27 -7.13 3.91 -6.16
N GLN A 28 -7.26 5.16 -6.62
CA GLN A 28 -7.85 5.43 -7.93
C GLN A 28 -7.09 4.76 -9.07
N LEU A 29 -5.75 4.74 -9.00
CA LEU A 29 -4.92 4.05 -9.99
C LEU A 29 -5.13 2.53 -9.94
N LEU A 30 -5.13 1.95 -8.73
CA LEU A 30 -5.31 0.52 -8.53
C LEU A 30 -6.73 0.03 -8.88
N ILE A 31 -7.76 0.87 -8.71
CA ILE A 31 -9.12 0.54 -9.14
C ILE A 31 -9.20 0.55 -10.67
N LYS A 32 -8.59 1.54 -11.33
CA LYS A 32 -8.60 1.64 -12.80
C LYS A 32 -7.74 0.58 -13.48
N GLN A 33 -6.59 0.26 -12.89
CA GLN A 33 -5.66 -0.72 -13.42
C GLN A 33 -5.10 -1.60 -12.29
N PRO A 34 -5.89 -2.57 -11.81
CA PRO A 34 -5.49 -3.44 -10.70
C PRO A 34 -4.26 -4.30 -11.01
N GLU A 35 -3.91 -4.47 -12.28
CA GLU A 35 -2.79 -5.31 -12.70
C GLU A 35 -1.45 -4.59 -12.79
N ILE A 36 -1.42 -3.27 -12.55
CA ILE A 36 -0.20 -2.44 -12.64
C ILE A 36 0.86 -2.82 -11.60
N GLY A 37 0.45 -3.45 -10.50
CA GLY A 37 1.38 -4.00 -9.52
C GLY A 37 1.98 -5.31 -9.99
N LYS A 38 3.28 -5.48 -9.73
CA LYS A 38 4.00 -6.72 -10.00
C LYS A 38 3.41 -7.85 -9.14
N LEU A 39 3.13 -8.99 -9.75
CA LEU A 39 2.76 -10.18 -8.99
C LEU A 39 3.98 -10.67 -8.20
N GLU A 40 3.93 -10.54 -6.88
CA GLU A 40 5.06 -10.88 -6.00
C GLU A 40 4.91 -12.29 -5.42
N ILE A 41 3.69 -12.69 -5.03
CA ILE A 41 3.38 -14.05 -4.57
C ILE A 41 2.24 -14.60 -5.43
N LYS A 42 2.62 -15.38 -6.45
CA LYS A 42 1.70 -15.86 -7.49
C LYS A 42 0.64 -16.81 -6.94
N GLU A 43 1.01 -17.70 -6.02
CA GLU A 43 0.12 -18.71 -5.43
C GLU A 43 -1.00 -18.07 -4.61
N LYS A 44 -0.75 -16.88 -4.06
CA LYS A 44 -1.71 -16.13 -3.23
C LYS A 44 -2.40 -14.98 -3.99
N GLY A 45 -2.03 -14.75 -5.25
CA GLY A 45 -2.52 -13.62 -6.05
C GLY A 45 -2.11 -12.26 -5.48
N ILE A 46 -0.97 -12.17 -4.78
CA ILE A 46 -0.54 -10.95 -4.12
C ILE A 46 0.34 -10.15 -5.07
N ARG A 47 -0.06 -8.90 -5.29
CA ARG A 47 0.66 -7.91 -6.07
C ARG A 47 1.34 -6.90 -5.15
N ALA A 48 2.50 -6.42 -5.58
CA ALA A 48 3.27 -5.37 -4.96
C ALA A 48 3.32 -4.15 -5.88
N PHE A 49 3.11 -2.96 -5.31
CA PHE A 49 3.23 -1.70 -6.03
C PHE A 49 4.01 -0.69 -5.19
N VAL A 50 4.97 -0.01 -5.81
CA VAL A 50 5.80 0.97 -5.11
C VAL A 50 4.97 2.24 -4.91
N PHE A 51 4.51 2.46 -3.67
CA PHE A 51 3.72 3.64 -3.31
C PHE A 51 4.60 4.89 -3.19
N SER A 52 5.82 4.72 -2.69
CA SER A 52 6.85 5.75 -2.63
C SER A 52 8.22 5.08 -2.57
N ARG A 53 9.31 5.84 -2.75
CA ARG A 53 10.68 5.31 -2.57
C ARG A 53 10.84 4.55 -1.24
N GLN A 54 10.16 5.01 -0.19
CA GLN A 54 10.24 4.43 1.14
C GLN A 54 9.20 3.34 1.41
N ASN A 55 8.17 3.16 0.58
CA ASN A 55 7.08 2.24 0.89
C ASN A 55 6.56 1.47 -0.33
N THR A 56 6.35 0.17 -0.17
CA THR A 56 5.65 -0.70 -1.11
C THR A 56 4.32 -1.12 -0.52
N VAL A 57 3.24 -1.02 -1.30
CA VAL A 57 1.93 -1.55 -0.91
C VAL A 57 1.76 -2.95 -1.49
N PHE A 58 1.33 -3.88 -0.65
CA PHE A 58 0.92 -5.22 -1.04
C PHE A 58 -0.61 -5.27 -1.06
N TYR A 59 -1.16 -5.78 -2.13
CA TYR A 59 -2.60 -5.91 -2.32
C TYR A 59 -2.95 -7.15 -3.13
N ARG A 60 -4.22 -7.50 -3.17
CA ARG A 60 -4.75 -8.56 -4.04
C ARG A 60 -6.13 -8.16 -4.56
N ILE A 61 -6.55 -8.82 -5.62
CA ILE A 61 -7.89 -8.68 -6.18
C ILE A 61 -8.63 -9.98 -5.91
N ARG A 62 -9.81 -9.91 -5.31
CA ARG A 62 -10.69 -11.08 -5.10
C ARG A 62 -12.13 -10.64 -5.29
N GLU A 63 -12.90 -11.37 -6.09
CA GLU A 63 -14.34 -11.08 -6.30
C GLU A 63 -14.59 -9.61 -6.67
N ASP A 64 -13.77 -9.06 -7.57
CA ASP A 64 -13.82 -7.66 -8.00
C ASP A 64 -13.55 -6.62 -6.89
N LYS A 65 -13.02 -7.05 -5.74
CA LYS A 65 -12.62 -6.19 -4.63
C LYS A 65 -11.11 -6.05 -4.58
N LEU A 66 -10.65 -4.81 -4.51
CA LEU A 66 -9.26 -4.47 -4.20
C LEU A 66 -9.05 -4.58 -2.68
N ILE A 67 -8.20 -5.51 -2.26
CA ILE A 67 -7.88 -5.74 -0.85
C ILE A 67 -6.44 -5.31 -0.59
N LEU A 68 -6.25 -4.23 0.16
CA LEU A 68 -4.94 -3.82 0.67
C LEU A 68 -4.53 -4.74 1.81
N LEU A 69 -3.34 -5.32 1.72
CA LEU A 69 -2.81 -6.26 2.71
C LEU A 69 -1.85 -5.58 3.68
N LYS A 70 -0.86 -4.84 3.15
CA LYS A 70 0.19 -4.24 3.99
C LYS A 70 0.93 -3.11 3.27
N PHE A 71 1.35 -2.10 4.03
CA PHE A 71 2.43 -1.18 3.63
C PHE A 71 3.75 -1.67 4.21
N PHE A 72 4.74 -1.88 3.36
CA PHE A 72 6.08 -2.32 3.71
C PHE A 72 7.05 -1.17 3.53
N ASP A 73 7.81 -0.84 4.58
CA ASP A 73 8.87 0.17 4.51
C ASP A 73 10.09 -0.41 3.80
N ASN A 74 10.41 0.11 2.62
CA ASN A 74 11.52 -0.31 1.77
C ASN A 74 12.90 -0.01 2.38
N ARG A 75 12.98 0.79 3.46
CA ARG A 75 14.22 1.05 4.21
C ARG A 75 14.54 -0.08 5.19
N GLN A 76 13.58 -0.96 5.48
CA GLN A 76 13.81 -2.12 6.34
C GLN A 76 14.57 -3.22 5.59
N ASP A 77 15.23 -4.10 6.35
CA ASP A 77 15.98 -5.25 5.82
C ASP A 77 15.15 -6.00 4.75
N PRO A 78 15.65 -6.15 3.52
CA PRO A 78 14.92 -6.82 2.43
C PRO A 78 14.49 -8.25 2.76
N LYS A 79 15.12 -8.92 3.75
CA LYS A 79 14.68 -10.24 4.26
C LYS A 79 13.31 -10.21 4.94
N LYS A 80 12.80 -9.04 5.35
CA LYS A 80 11.47 -8.87 5.96
C LYS A 80 10.35 -8.69 4.93
N LYS A 81 10.66 -8.65 3.63
CA LYS A 81 9.63 -8.64 2.59
C LYS A 81 8.75 -9.90 2.71
N PRO A 82 7.42 -9.79 2.57
CA PRO A 82 6.57 -10.97 2.54
C PRO A 82 7.04 -11.92 1.44
N LYS A 83 7.31 -13.17 1.80
CA LYS A 83 7.56 -14.28 0.88
C LYS A 83 6.32 -15.18 0.81
#